data_AF-A0A519RRB2-F1
#
_entry.id   AF-A0A519RRB2-F1
#
_cell.length_a   1.000
_cell.length_b   1.000
_cell.length_c   1.000
_cell.angle_alpha   90.00
_cell.angle_beta   90.00
_cell.angle_gamma   90.00
#
_symmetry.space_group_name_H-M   'P 1'
#
loop_
_entity.id
_entity.type
_entity.pdbx_description
1 polymer ?
#
loop_
_entity_poly.entity_id
_entity_poly.type
_entity_poly.pdbx_seq_one_letter_code
_entity_poly.pdbx_strand_id
1 'polypeptide(L)'
;MKELRENSWLKNRGYLHITPKIDAQKFESKIIATVKNDRYVAKHSFFPLLHYIVKERRFKKIELNKRAHSFLDKKSNKHKKTEKLRPIHYATHCDALIYGYYAELLQLKYEERLINQPGLSKCITAYRKVPHENECRNKNSIDFAKDAFAEIKQLAQIDVCCALKFDVKSFFSSLDHNHLKLAWSDIIGKEMLPDSHLNVYKAVTNFSYILLDDLRVSQVKKGRRAGFNEKKLAENRKRGINAFFGSVKEFREKVKNKELSIYKNPFRHPKS
;
A
#
# COMPACT_ATOMS: atom_id res chain seq x y z
N MET A 1 -7.76 20.59 20.63
CA MET A 1 -7.18 20.32 19.30
C MET A 1 -5.95 19.45 19.47
N LYS A 2 -5.92 18.24 18.90
CA LYS A 2 -4.69 17.44 18.88
C LYS A 2 -3.84 18.04 17.78
N GLU A 3 -2.73 18.69 18.13
CA GLU A 3 -1.74 19.15 17.14
C GLU A 3 -1.48 17.99 16.17
N LEU A 4 -1.56 18.27 14.87
CA LEU A 4 -1.07 17.36 13.85
C LEU A 4 0.38 17.06 14.24
N ARG A 5 0.68 15.82 14.65
CA ARG A 5 2.06 15.41 14.91
C ARG A 5 2.89 15.85 13.72
N GLU A 6 3.88 16.70 13.97
CA GLU A 6 4.88 17.07 12.97
C GLU A 6 5.37 15.77 12.32
N ASN A 7 5.27 15.70 10.99
CA ASN A 7 5.74 14.59 10.16
C ASN A 7 5.09 13.22 10.46
N SER A 8 3.76 13.11 10.36
CA SER A 8 3.04 11.83 10.60
C SER A 8 3.41 10.69 9.64
N TRP A 9 4.12 11.01 8.55
CA TRP A 9 4.72 10.10 7.58
C TRP A 9 6.07 9.50 8.02
N LEU A 10 6.79 10.12 8.95
CA LEU A 10 8.11 9.71 9.42
C LEU A 10 7.99 8.50 10.36
N LYS A 11 7.95 7.30 9.78
CA LYS A 11 7.69 6.05 10.51
C LYS A 11 8.73 4.98 10.23
N ASN A 12 9.22 4.35 11.28
CA ASN A 12 10.00 3.12 11.18
C ASN A 12 9.15 1.98 10.63
N ARG A 13 9.79 1.11 9.85
CA ARG A 13 9.18 -0.10 9.31
C ARG A 13 10.02 -1.31 9.73
N GLY A 14 9.33 -2.36 10.16
CA GLY A 14 9.97 -3.52 10.80
C GLY A 14 10.41 -4.62 9.84
N TYR A 15 10.03 -4.58 8.57
CA TYR A 15 10.29 -5.66 7.61
C TYR A 15 11.73 -5.65 7.06
N LEU A 16 12.21 -6.80 6.60
CA LEU A 16 13.47 -6.88 5.83
C LEU A 16 13.23 -6.45 4.38
N HIS A 17 14.22 -5.78 3.80
CA HIS A 17 14.23 -5.41 2.38
C HIS A 17 15.65 -5.58 1.80
N ILE A 18 15.83 -5.23 0.53
CA ILE A 18 17.10 -5.30 -0.19
C ILE A 18 18.09 -4.21 0.24
N THR A 19 17.58 -3.12 0.83
CA THR A 19 18.39 -2.06 1.44
C THR A 19 18.27 -2.10 2.97
N PRO A 20 19.27 -1.56 3.70
CA PRO A 20 19.24 -1.48 5.16
C PRO A 20 17.96 -0.83 5.70
N LYS A 21 17.53 -1.26 6.90
CA LYS A 21 16.54 -0.52 7.67
C LYS A 21 17.05 0.88 7.98
N ILE A 22 16.13 1.82 8.02
CA ILE A 22 16.38 3.20 8.43
C ILE A 22 15.73 3.40 9.78
N ASP A 23 16.48 3.98 10.71
CA ASP A 23 15.95 4.51 11.95
C ASP A 23 15.51 5.96 11.72
N ALA A 24 14.22 6.13 11.51
CA ALA A 24 13.58 7.38 11.17
C ALA A 24 13.67 8.42 12.28
N GLN A 25 13.69 7.98 13.55
CA GLN A 25 13.86 8.88 14.69
C GLN A 25 15.32 9.32 14.81
N LYS A 26 16.26 8.37 14.74
CA LYS A 26 17.68 8.70 14.86
C LYS A 26 18.18 9.63 13.75
N PHE A 27 17.66 9.50 12.54
CA PHE A 27 18.09 10.28 11.38
C PHE A 27 17.04 11.28 10.89
N GLU A 28 16.12 11.70 11.77
CA GLU A 28 14.96 12.53 11.45
C GLU A 28 15.31 13.75 10.59
N SER A 29 16.18 14.64 11.08
CA SER A 29 16.50 15.90 10.39
C SER A 29 17.08 15.66 8.98
N LYS A 30 17.95 14.64 8.84
CA LYS A 30 18.54 14.28 7.55
C LYS A 30 17.50 13.72 6.59
N ILE A 31 16.60 12.86 7.09
CA ILE A 31 15.52 12.28 6.29
C ILE A 31 14.56 13.38 5.84
N ILE A 32 14.16 14.28 6.73
CA ILE A 32 13.29 15.41 6.40
C ILE A 32 13.95 16.29 5.33
N ALA A 33 15.21 16.68 5.53
CA ALA A 33 15.93 17.49 4.55
C ALA A 33 16.05 16.81 3.17
N THR A 34 16.19 15.49 3.16
CA THR A 34 16.31 14.70 1.92
C THR A 34 14.97 14.55 1.21
N VAL A 35 13.92 14.15 1.95
CA VAL A 35 12.60 13.84 1.38
C VAL A 35 11.84 15.10 0.95
N LYS A 36 12.05 16.23 1.66
CA LYS A 36 11.49 17.54 1.28
C LYS A 36 12.27 18.25 0.16
N ASN A 37 13.41 17.71 -0.26
CA ASN A 37 14.19 18.30 -1.35
C ASN A 37 13.68 17.81 -2.71
N ASP A 38 12.94 18.67 -3.42
CA ASP A 38 12.37 18.34 -4.73
C ASP A 38 13.42 17.91 -5.77
N ARG A 39 14.60 18.55 -5.78
CA ARG A 39 15.68 18.18 -6.73
C ARG A 39 16.22 16.79 -6.44
N TYR A 40 16.31 16.41 -5.17
CA TYR A 40 16.69 15.07 -4.76
C TYR A 40 15.63 14.06 -5.21
N VAL A 41 14.35 14.30 -4.87
CA VAL A 41 13.27 13.36 -5.19
C VAL A 41 13.05 13.24 -6.70
N ALA A 42 13.20 14.31 -7.47
CA ALA A 42 13.11 14.28 -8.93
C ALA A 42 14.13 13.32 -9.57
N LYS A 43 15.32 13.17 -8.96
CA LYS A 43 16.41 12.30 -9.45
C LYS A 43 16.49 10.97 -8.70
N HIS A 44 15.65 10.77 -7.67
CA HIS A 44 15.70 9.59 -6.83
C HIS A 44 15.36 8.33 -7.62
N SER A 45 16.21 7.31 -7.49
CA SER A 45 16.02 6.02 -8.15
C SER A 45 15.31 5.05 -7.21
N PHE A 46 13.99 4.92 -7.38
CA PHE A 46 13.18 4.00 -6.59
C PHE A 46 13.60 2.55 -6.80
N PHE A 47 13.69 1.78 -5.71
CA PHE A 47 14.03 0.37 -5.78
C PHE A 47 12.83 -0.49 -6.18
N PRO A 48 13.06 -1.70 -6.72
CA PRO A 48 11.99 -2.67 -6.90
C PRO A 48 11.31 -2.98 -5.55
N LEU A 49 9.98 -3.10 -5.58
CA LEU A 49 9.20 -3.55 -4.44
C LEU A 49 9.50 -5.03 -4.15
N LEU A 50 9.28 -5.47 -2.92
CA LEU A 50 9.24 -6.90 -2.60
C LEU A 50 7.80 -7.39 -2.66
N HIS A 51 7.58 -8.45 -3.42
CA HIS A 51 6.28 -9.07 -3.65
C HIS A 51 6.15 -10.38 -2.89
N TYR A 52 5.04 -10.56 -2.19
CA TYR A 52 4.66 -11.86 -1.64
C TYR A 52 3.14 -11.98 -1.54
N ILE A 53 2.66 -13.22 -1.43
CA ILE A 53 1.22 -13.50 -1.31
C ILE A 53 0.92 -13.95 0.12
N VAL A 54 0.05 -13.21 0.79
CA VAL A 54 -0.58 -13.63 2.05
C VAL A 54 -1.79 -14.50 1.72
N LYS A 55 -1.90 -15.66 2.38
CA LYS A 55 -3.04 -16.56 2.26
C LYS A 55 -3.98 -16.32 3.43
N GLU A 56 -5.15 -15.79 3.17
CA GLU A 56 -6.16 -15.53 4.20
C GLU A 56 -7.26 -16.61 4.12
N ARG A 57 -7.39 -17.43 5.15
CA ARG A 57 -8.49 -18.42 5.21
C ARG A 57 -9.81 -17.69 5.44
N ARG A 58 -10.84 -18.02 4.66
CA ARG A 58 -12.19 -17.46 4.82
C ARG A 58 -13.15 -18.54 5.25
N PHE A 59 -14.09 -18.23 6.12
CA PHE A 59 -15.25 -19.10 6.35
C PHE A 59 -16.29 -18.76 5.30
N LYS A 60 -16.52 -19.66 4.33
CA LYS A 60 -17.61 -19.50 3.37
C LYS A 60 -18.76 -20.40 3.75
N LYS A 61 -19.99 -19.91 3.58
CA LYS A 61 -21.20 -20.74 3.65
C LYS A 61 -21.17 -21.68 2.45
N ILE A 62 -21.14 -22.98 2.72
CA ILE A 62 -21.03 -24.02 1.69
C ILE A 62 -22.36 -24.79 1.54
N GLU A 63 -23.15 -24.85 2.61
CA GLU A 63 -24.51 -25.39 2.64
C GLU A 63 -25.36 -24.53 3.58
N LEU A 64 -26.67 -24.78 3.64
CA LEU A 64 -27.53 -24.19 4.65
C LEU A 64 -26.93 -24.52 6.04
N ASN A 65 -26.66 -23.49 6.84
CA ASN A 65 -26.10 -23.58 8.20
C ASN A 65 -24.69 -24.20 8.35
N LYS A 66 -23.95 -24.48 7.27
CA LYS A 66 -22.55 -24.95 7.37
C LYS A 66 -21.56 -23.97 6.74
N ARG A 67 -20.52 -23.64 7.50
CA ARG A 67 -19.37 -22.85 7.04
C ARG A 67 -18.09 -23.67 7.16
N ALA A 68 -17.26 -23.65 6.13
CA ALA A 68 -16.02 -24.40 6.13
C ALA A 68 -14.89 -23.63 5.43
N HIS A 69 -13.65 -24.05 5.70
CA HIS A 69 -12.44 -23.54 5.05
C HIS A 69 -12.08 -24.29 3.76
N SER A 70 -12.69 -25.45 3.55
CA SER A 70 -12.62 -26.22 2.32
C SER A 70 -13.97 -26.84 2.04
N PHE A 71 -14.26 -27.10 0.78
CA PHE A 71 -15.46 -27.82 0.37
C PHE A 71 -15.17 -28.63 -0.88
N LEU A 72 -15.92 -29.71 -1.07
CA LEU A 72 -15.90 -30.43 -2.33
C LEU A 72 -16.63 -29.59 -3.37
N ASP A 73 -15.91 -29.11 -4.37
CA ASP A 73 -16.56 -28.44 -5.50
C ASP A 73 -17.23 -29.50 -6.37
N LYS A 74 -18.57 -29.54 -6.32
CA LYS A 74 -19.40 -30.50 -7.06
C LYS A 74 -19.18 -30.42 -8.57
N LYS A 75 -18.75 -29.26 -9.12
CA LYS A 75 -18.47 -29.12 -10.56
C LYS A 75 -17.14 -29.73 -10.98
N SER A 76 -16.12 -29.67 -10.12
CA SER A 76 -14.76 -30.14 -10.46
C SER A 76 -14.37 -31.43 -9.74
N ASN A 77 -15.25 -31.98 -8.90
CA ASN A 77 -15.02 -33.09 -7.99
C ASN A 77 -13.69 -33.01 -7.22
N LYS A 78 -13.30 -31.79 -6.81
CA LYS A 78 -12.03 -31.50 -6.13
C LYS A 78 -12.29 -30.67 -4.89
N HIS A 79 -11.56 -30.96 -3.81
CA HIS A 79 -11.58 -30.12 -2.62
C HIS A 79 -10.97 -28.75 -2.93
N LYS A 80 -11.81 -27.70 -2.91
CA LYS A 80 -11.37 -26.31 -3.03
C LYS A 80 -11.19 -25.71 -1.65
N LYS A 81 -10.05 -25.05 -1.45
CA LYS A 81 -9.81 -24.19 -0.29
C LYS A 81 -10.47 -22.84 -0.53
N THR A 82 -11.01 -22.27 0.52
CA THR A 82 -11.65 -20.94 0.53
C THR A 82 -10.65 -19.79 0.71
N GLU A 83 -9.35 -20.10 0.67
CA GLU A 83 -8.26 -19.15 0.87
C GLU A 83 -8.34 -18.01 -0.14
N LYS A 84 -8.34 -16.77 0.37
CA LYS A 84 -8.22 -15.56 -0.43
C LYS A 84 -6.75 -15.18 -0.50
N LEU A 85 -6.19 -15.15 -1.71
CA LEU A 85 -4.83 -14.71 -1.96
C LEU A 85 -4.78 -13.18 -1.95
N ARG A 86 -3.85 -12.61 -1.17
CA ARG A 86 -3.62 -11.17 -1.07
C ARG A 86 -2.19 -10.89 -1.53
N PRO A 87 -1.97 -10.50 -2.79
CA PRO A 87 -0.67 -10.03 -3.22
C PRO A 87 -0.31 -8.74 -2.47
N ILE A 88 0.87 -8.70 -1.88
CA ILE A 88 1.41 -7.55 -1.16
C ILE A 88 2.70 -7.15 -1.85
N HIS A 89 2.82 -5.85 -2.14
CA HIS A 89 4.06 -5.23 -2.56
C HIS A 89 4.47 -4.22 -1.49
N TYR A 90 5.75 -4.20 -1.14
CA TYR A 90 6.27 -3.23 -0.17
C TYR A 90 7.63 -2.67 -0.58
N ALA A 91 7.80 -1.38 -0.35
CA ALA A 91 8.95 -0.61 -0.79
C ALA A 91 10.11 -0.68 0.21
N THR A 92 11.29 -0.21 -0.20
CA THR A 92 12.40 -0.01 0.76
C THR A 92 12.01 1.00 1.83
N HIS A 93 12.77 1.05 2.93
CA HIS A 93 12.52 1.98 4.02
C HIS A 93 12.60 3.44 3.55
N CYS A 94 13.60 3.77 2.71
CA CYS A 94 13.77 5.11 2.14
C CYS A 94 12.62 5.47 1.19
N ASP A 95 12.31 4.59 0.23
CA ASP A 95 11.24 4.84 -0.74
C ASP A 95 9.89 5.00 -0.05
N ALA A 96 9.64 4.21 1.01
CA ALA A 96 8.40 4.27 1.75
C ALA A 96 8.25 5.55 2.60
N LEU A 97 9.35 6.23 2.93
CA LEU A 97 9.35 7.55 3.55
C LEU A 97 9.01 8.63 2.51
N ILE A 98 9.58 8.54 1.31
CA ILE A 98 9.23 9.43 0.19
C ILE A 98 7.73 9.28 -0.15
N TYR A 99 7.24 8.05 -0.31
CA TYR A 99 5.81 7.82 -0.53
C TYR A 99 4.94 8.38 0.60
N GLY A 100 5.36 8.22 1.85
CA GLY A 100 4.64 8.73 3.01
C GLY A 100 4.52 10.26 2.99
N TYR A 101 5.61 10.97 2.69
CA TYR A 101 5.63 12.43 2.62
C TYR A 101 4.74 12.95 1.49
N TYR A 102 4.86 12.41 0.28
CA TYR A 102 4.04 12.85 -0.85
C TYR A 102 2.56 12.51 -0.67
N ALA A 103 2.25 11.39 -0.01
CA ALA A 103 0.89 11.07 0.38
C ALA A 103 0.33 12.09 1.39
N GLU A 104 1.13 12.55 2.36
CA GLU A 104 0.70 13.59 3.30
C GLU A 104 0.47 14.94 2.60
N LEU A 105 1.36 15.35 1.70
CA LEU A 105 1.17 16.57 0.89
C LEU A 105 -0.13 16.54 0.11
N LEU A 106 -0.43 15.43 -0.55
CA LEU A 106 -1.67 15.24 -1.29
C LEU A 106 -2.89 15.24 -0.37
N GLN A 107 -2.78 14.57 0.78
CA GLN A 107 -3.89 14.51 1.73
C GLN A 107 -4.24 15.90 2.24
N LEU A 108 -3.25 16.74 2.56
CA LEU A 108 -3.50 18.12 3.01
C LEU A 108 -4.28 18.92 1.96
N LYS A 109 -3.81 18.89 0.70
CA LYS A 109 -4.50 19.56 -0.41
C LYS A 109 -5.90 19.00 -0.68
N TYR A 110 -6.05 17.69 -0.51
CA TYR A 110 -7.34 17.02 -0.65
C TYR A 110 -8.33 17.42 0.44
N GLU A 111 -7.91 17.50 1.70
CA GLU A 111 -8.75 18.00 2.79
C GLU A 111 -9.13 19.47 2.60
N GLU A 112 -8.18 20.33 2.18
CA GLU A 112 -8.46 21.73 1.82
C GLU A 112 -9.58 21.83 0.76
N ARG A 113 -9.53 20.99 -0.29
CA ARG A 113 -10.57 20.95 -1.31
C ARG A 113 -11.92 20.49 -0.77
N LEU A 114 -11.93 19.50 0.12
CA LEU A 114 -13.16 18.97 0.70
C LEU A 114 -13.85 19.94 1.65
N ILE A 115 -13.12 20.84 2.31
CA ILE A 115 -13.71 21.92 3.13
C ILE A 115 -14.68 22.76 2.30
N ASN A 116 -14.32 23.03 1.04
CA ASN A 116 -15.14 23.81 0.11
C ASN A 116 -16.29 23.01 -0.52
N GLN A 117 -16.42 21.72 -0.20
CA GLN A 117 -17.49 20.85 -0.71
C GLN A 117 -18.13 20.04 0.43
N PRO A 118 -18.91 20.68 1.32
CA PRO A 118 -19.42 20.03 2.54
C PRO A 118 -20.22 18.76 2.28
N GLY A 119 -21.06 18.73 1.24
CA GLY A 119 -21.83 17.55 0.86
C GLY A 119 -20.93 16.37 0.52
N LEU A 120 -19.92 16.59 -0.32
CA LEU A 120 -18.96 15.56 -0.70
C LEU A 120 -18.10 15.12 0.51
N SER A 121 -17.65 16.08 1.32
CA SER A 121 -16.83 15.81 2.51
C SER A 121 -17.54 14.90 3.51
N LYS A 122 -18.86 15.02 3.67
CA LYS A 122 -19.65 14.13 4.53
C LYS A 122 -19.73 12.69 4.00
N CYS A 123 -19.70 12.50 2.67
CA CYS A 123 -19.83 11.19 2.04
C CYS A 123 -18.52 10.40 1.96
N ILE A 124 -17.37 11.09 1.82
CA ILE A 124 -16.07 10.43 1.65
C ILE A 124 -15.48 10.06 3.00
N THR A 125 -15.53 8.77 3.33
CA THR A 125 -15.12 8.24 4.65
C THR A 125 -13.74 7.57 4.63
N ALA A 126 -13.37 6.94 3.51
CA ALA A 126 -12.16 6.15 3.41
C ALA A 126 -10.88 6.99 3.34
N TYR A 127 -9.79 6.49 3.93
CA TYR A 127 -8.45 7.07 3.91
C TYR A 127 -8.30 8.48 4.50
N ARG A 128 -9.29 8.97 5.25
CA ARG A 128 -9.28 10.27 5.91
C ARG A 128 -9.17 10.16 7.43
N LYS A 129 -8.72 11.24 8.07
CA LYS A 129 -8.70 11.37 9.53
C LYS A 129 -9.88 12.23 9.98
N VAL A 130 -11.09 11.68 9.94
CA VAL A 130 -12.31 12.39 10.36
C VAL A 130 -12.43 12.33 11.89
N PRO A 131 -12.45 13.46 12.61
CA PRO A 131 -12.61 13.48 14.07
C PRO A 131 -13.94 12.85 14.50
N HIS A 132 -13.93 12.14 15.61
CA HIS A 132 -15.17 11.72 16.27
C HIS A 132 -15.72 12.89 17.09
N GLU A 133 -17.01 13.14 17.02
CA GLU A 133 -17.65 14.32 17.65
C GLU A 133 -17.55 14.28 19.18
N ASN A 134 -17.70 13.10 19.77
CA ASN A 134 -17.81 12.91 21.23
C ASN A 134 -16.61 12.22 21.87
N GLU A 135 -15.55 11.93 21.12
CA GLU A 135 -14.41 11.17 21.64
C GLU A 135 -13.08 11.74 21.15
N CYS A 136 -12.02 11.59 21.95
CA CYS A 136 -10.65 12.01 21.60
C CYS A 136 -9.96 11.06 20.60
N ARG A 137 -10.68 10.63 19.55
CA ARG A 137 -10.20 9.75 18.46
C ARG A 137 -10.83 10.15 17.12
N ASN A 138 -10.36 9.53 16.04
CA ASN A 138 -11.01 9.63 14.74
C ASN A 138 -12.11 8.58 14.59
N LYS A 139 -13.06 8.82 13.69
CA LYS A 139 -14.05 7.83 13.24
C LYS A 139 -13.34 6.63 12.61
N ASN A 140 -13.83 5.44 12.94
CA ASN A 140 -13.45 4.16 12.37
C ASN A 140 -14.64 3.57 11.59
N SER A 141 -14.46 2.40 10.99
CA SER A 141 -15.49 1.76 10.15
C SER A 141 -16.83 1.50 10.87
N ILE A 142 -16.80 1.30 12.20
CA ILE A 142 -18.01 1.07 13.00
C ILE A 142 -18.80 2.37 13.15
N ASP A 143 -18.12 3.50 13.39
CA ASP A 143 -18.80 4.79 13.48
C ASP A 143 -19.44 5.17 12.14
N PHE A 144 -18.73 5.00 11.03
CA PHE A 144 -19.28 5.27 9.71
C PHE A 144 -20.47 4.36 9.36
N ALA A 145 -20.45 3.11 9.81
CA ALA A 145 -21.60 2.22 9.65
C ALA A 145 -22.81 2.72 10.46
N LYS A 146 -22.59 3.16 11.71
CA LYS A 146 -23.64 3.76 12.54
C LYS A 146 -24.23 5.01 11.88
N ASP A 147 -23.38 5.91 11.36
CA ASP A 147 -23.81 7.12 10.66
C ASP A 147 -24.70 6.77 9.44
N ALA A 148 -24.28 5.80 8.62
CA ALA A 148 -25.07 5.35 7.47
C ALA A 148 -26.42 4.73 7.86
N PHE A 149 -26.47 3.91 8.92
CA PHE A 149 -27.74 3.34 9.39
C PHE A 149 -28.67 4.39 10.00
N ALA A 150 -28.13 5.39 10.70
CA ALA A 150 -28.90 6.50 11.23
C ALA A 150 -29.55 7.31 10.11
N GLU A 151 -28.79 7.64 9.05
CA GLU A 151 -29.27 8.34 7.86
C GLU A 151 -30.41 7.56 7.19
N ILE A 152 -30.21 6.26 6.93
CA ILE A 152 -31.24 5.39 6.33
C ILE A 152 -32.51 5.38 7.18
N LYS A 153 -32.38 5.27 8.51
CA LYS A 153 -33.53 5.24 9.42
C LYS A 153 -34.30 6.56 9.39
N GLN A 154 -33.59 7.69 9.34
CA GLN A 154 -34.20 9.01 9.25
C GLN A 154 -34.93 9.19 7.91
N LEU A 155 -34.29 8.85 6.79
CA LEU A 155 -34.91 8.97 5.46
C LEU A 155 -36.16 8.07 5.34
N ALA A 156 -36.10 6.86 5.89
CA ALA A 156 -37.22 5.91 5.90
C ALA A 156 -38.43 6.37 6.74
N GLN A 157 -38.27 7.36 7.63
CA GLN A 157 -39.39 7.98 8.34
C GLN A 157 -40.11 9.05 7.51
N ILE A 158 -39.44 9.59 6.48
CA ILE A 158 -39.97 10.66 5.63
C ILE A 158 -40.66 10.06 4.40
N ASP A 159 -40.02 9.09 3.74
CA ASP A 159 -40.54 8.43 2.53
C ASP A 159 -39.89 7.04 2.35
N VAL A 160 -40.31 6.31 1.31
CA VAL A 160 -39.73 5.03 0.90
C VAL A 160 -38.23 5.20 0.59
N CYS A 161 -37.39 4.62 1.44
CA CYS A 161 -35.94 4.64 1.28
C CYS A 161 -35.44 3.35 0.60
N CYS A 162 -34.70 3.49 -0.51
CA CYS A 162 -33.99 2.39 -1.18
C CYS A 162 -32.48 2.53 -0.99
N ALA A 163 -31.80 1.45 -0.57
CA ALA A 163 -30.35 1.43 -0.42
C ALA A 163 -29.68 0.68 -1.59
N LEU A 164 -28.89 1.39 -2.39
CA LEU A 164 -28.13 0.82 -3.50
C LEU A 164 -26.72 0.47 -3.07
N LYS A 165 -26.25 -0.73 -3.43
CA LYS A 165 -24.90 -1.21 -3.13
C LYS A 165 -24.14 -1.51 -4.41
N PHE A 166 -23.03 -0.81 -4.59
CA PHE A 166 -22.10 -1.02 -5.70
C PHE A 166 -20.82 -1.71 -5.21
N ASP A 167 -20.32 -2.68 -5.97
CA ASP A 167 -19.05 -3.36 -5.71
C ASP A 167 -18.10 -3.14 -6.89
N VAL A 168 -17.05 -2.33 -6.66
CA VAL A 168 -16.02 -2.06 -7.66
C VAL A 168 -14.92 -3.10 -7.52
N LYS A 169 -14.84 -4.01 -8.49
CA LYS A 169 -13.77 -5.02 -8.51
C LYS A 169 -12.47 -4.38 -8.96
N SER A 170 -11.37 -4.76 -8.30
CA SER A 170 -10.02 -4.52 -8.81
C SER A 170 -9.69 -3.05 -9.10
N PHE A 171 -10.25 -2.11 -8.31
CA PHE A 171 -10.12 -0.66 -8.50
C PHE A 171 -8.68 -0.21 -8.81
N PHE A 172 -7.73 -0.47 -7.92
CA PHE A 172 -6.33 -0.03 -8.09
C PHE A 172 -5.65 -0.60 -9.34
N SER A 173 -5.95 -1.85 -9.70
CA SER A 173 -5.37 -2.52 -10.86
C SER A 173 -6.03 -2.14 -12.19
N SER A 174 -7.18 -1.45 -12.15
CA SER A 174 -7.92 -1.00 -13.34
C SER A 174 -7.98 0.53 -13.44
N LEU A 175 -7.25 1.23 -12.57
CA LEU A 175 -7.24 2.68 -12.51
C LEU A 175 -6.53 3.25 -13.73
N ASP A 176 -7.20 4.14 -14.46
CA ASP A 176 -6.57 4.88 -15.55
C ASP A 176 -5.47 5.80 -14.99
N HIS A 177 -4.23 5.52 -15.37
CA HIS A 177 -3.07 6.26 -14.95
C HIS A 177 -3.07 7.71 -15.48
N ASN A 178 -3.62 7.98 -16.66
CA ASN A 178 -3.74 9.33 -17.19
C ASN A 178 -4.73 10.14 -16.36
N HIS A 179 -5.89 9.56 -16.05
CA HIS A 179 -6.87 10.19 -15.15
C HIS A 179 -6.27 10.47 -13.77
N LEU A 180 -5.54 9.51 -13.19
CA LEU A 180 -4.82 9.71 -11.93
C LEU A 180 -3.81 10.86 -12.00
N LYS A 181 -3.07 10.98 -13.11
CA LYS A 181 -2.09 12.04 -13.31
C LYS A 181 -2.75 13.42 -13.35
N LEU A 182 -3.86 13.54 -14.07
CA LEU A 182 -4.65 14.77 -14.17
C LEU A 182 -5.23 15.16 -12.81
N ALA A 183 -5.85 14.22 -12.11
CA ALA A 183 -6.39 14.45 -10.76
C ALA A 183 -5.29 14.84 -9.76
N TRP A 184 -4.09 14.26 -9.86
CA TRP A 184 -2.94 14.64 -9.05
C TRP A 184 -2.50 16.08 -9.38
N SER A 185 -2.40 16.45 -10.65
CA SER A 185 -2.02 17.81 -11.04
C SER A 185 -3.04 18.86 -10.58
N ASP A 186 -4.33 18.55 -10.76
CA ASP A 186 -5.46 19.36 -10.32
C ASP A 186 -5.46 19.58 -8.81
N ILE A 187 -5.25 18.52 -8.00
CA ILE A 187 -5.30 18.67 -6.53
C ILE A 187 -4.16 19.54 -5.97
N ILE A 188 -3.01 19.58 -6.65
CA ILE A 188 -1.89 20.44 -6.26
C ILE A 188 -1.93 21.82 -6.94
N GLY A 189 -2.95 22.10 -7.75
CA GLY A 189 -3.13 23.37 -8.45
C GLY A 189 -2.04 23.66 -9.48
N LYS A 190 -1.61 22.64 -10.23
CA LYS A 190 -0.59 22.77 -11.29
C LYS A 190 -1.13 22.22 -12.61
N GLU A 191 -0.79 22.85 -13.72
CA GLU A 191 -1.13 22.35 -15.06
C GLU A 191 -0.39 21.04 -15.39
N MET A 192 0.86 20.93 -14.91
CA MET A 192 1.68 19.75 -15.04
C MET A 192 2.31 19.36 -13.70
N LEU A 193 2.46 18.06 -13.46
CA LEU A 193 3.16 17.55 -12.29
C LEU A 193 4.62 18.03 -12.27
N PRO A 194 5.07 18.70 -11.20
CA PRO A 194 6.49 18.99 -11.00
C PRO A 194 7.34 17.72 -11.05
N ASP A 195 8.62 17.84 -11.43
CA ASP A 195 9.50 16.67 -11.65
C ASP A 195 9.56 15.71 -10.45
N SER A 196 9.53 16.26 -9.23
CA SER A 196 9.56 15.48 -8.00
C SER A 196 8.28 14.64 -7.85
N HIS A 197 7.11 15.26 -7.99
CA HIS A 197 5.80 14.58 -8.04
C HIS A 197 5.69 13.60 -9.19
N LEU A 198 6.16 13.96 -10.38
CA LEU A 198 6.14 13.10 -11.56
C LEU A 198 6.98 11.84 -11.34
N ASN A 199 8.13 11.97 -10.67
CA ASN A 199 8.97 10.81 -10.34
C ASN A 199 8.26 9.88 -9.34
N VAL A 200 7.62 10.42 -8.29
CA VAL A 200 6.81 9.61 -7.35
C VAL A 200 5.63 8.95 -8.07
N TYR A 201 4.90 9.69 -8.92
CA TYR A 201 3.81 9.17 -9.73
C TYR A 201 4.26 7.99 -10.61
N LYS A 202 5.41 8.14 -11.30
CA LYS A 202 6.00 7.05 -12.11
C LYS A 202 6.39 5.87 -11.24
N ALA A 203 6.92 6.10 -10.04
CA ALA A 203 7.32 5.04 -9.13
C ALA A 203 6.12 4.22 -8.64
N VAL A 204 4.95 4.82 -8.42
CA VAL A 204 3.74 4.09 -7.99
C VAL A 204 2.95 3.47 -9.14
N THR A 205 2.99 4.04 -10.35
CA THR A 205 2.24 3.56 -11.54
C THR A 205 3.06 2.64 -12.45
N ASN A 206 4.39 2.71 -12.41
CA ASN A 206 5.30 1.94 -13.25
C ASN A 206 6.40 1.27 -12.41
N PHE A 207 6.02 0.74 -11.26
CA PHE A 207 6.94 0.04 -10.36
C PHE A 207 7.49 -1.25 -10.99
N SER A 208 8.63 -1.68 -10.45
CA SER A 208 9.14 -3.03 -10.61
C SER A 208 9.10 -3.76 -9.28
N TYR A 209 9.17 -5.07 -9.30
CA TYR A 209 9.22 -5.87 -8.08
C TYR A 209 10.09 -7.12 -8.22
N ILE A 210 10.47 -7.67 -7.08
CA ILE A 210 11.17 -8.95 -6.94
C ILE A 210 10.29 -9.85 -6.08
N LEU A 211 10.24 -11.15 -6.37
CA LEU A 211 9.52 -12.09 -5.52
C LEU A 211 10.33 -12.31 -4.24
N LEU A 212 9.70 -12.11 -3.08
CA LEU A 212 10.33 -12.36 -1.79
C LEU A 212 10.77 -13.83 -1.65
N ASP A 213 10.03 -14.74 -2.26
CA ASP A 213 10.37 -16.16 -2.25
C ASP A 213 11.68 -16.43 -3.02
N ASP A 214 12.06 -15.62 -4.02
CA ASP A 214 13.35 -15.73 -4.74
C ASP A 214 14.57 -15.48 -3.82
N LEU A 215 14.36 -14.85 -2.66
CA LEU A 215 15.43 -14.57 -1.68
C LEU A 215 15.63 -15.71 -0.66
N ARG A 216 14.86 -16.79 -0.75
CA ARG A 216 14.99 -17.97 0.13
C ARG A 216 16.19 -18.82 -0.27
N VAL A 217 16.67 -19.63 0.67
CA VAL A 217 17.82 -20.53 0.45
C VAL A 217 17.55 -21.55 -0.66
N SER A 218 16.29 -22.01 -0.78
CA SER A 218 15.88 -22.91 -1.86
C SER A 218 14.42 -22.70 -2.25
N GLN A 219 14.12 -22.97 -3.52
CA GLN A 219 12.76 -22.95 -4.05
C GLN A 219 12.10 -24.31 -3.83
N VAL A 220 11.11 -24.36 -2.95
CA VAL A 220 10.39 -25.59 -2.63
C VAL A 220 9.00 -25.53 -3.27
N LYS A 221 8.72 -26.44 -4.22
CA LYS A 221 7.43 -26.51 -4.93
C LYS A 221 6.29 -27.08 -4.08
N LYS A 222 6.58 -27.95 -3.11
CA LYS A 222 5.60 -28.62 -2.24
C LYS A 222 6.11 -28.67 -0.80
N GLY A 223 5.23 -28.38 0.16
CA GLY A 223 5.56 -28.43 1.59
C GLY A 223 5.91 -27.06 2.18
N ARG A 224 6.65 -27.05 3.29
CA ARG A 224 7.05 -25.84 4.00
C ARG A 224 8.08 -25.06 3.17
N ARG A 225 7.86 -23.75 3.01
CA ARG A 225 8.82 -22.86 2.35
C ARG A 225 10.14 -22.85 3.12
N ALA A 226 11.26 -22.88 2.40
CA ALA A 226 12.58 -22.75 3.00
C ALA A 226 12.72 -21.41 3.75
N GLY A 227 13.58 -21.38 4.76
CA GLY A 227 13.97 -20.13 5.42
C GLY A 227 14.75 -19.21 4.49
N PHE A 228 15.08 -18.02 5.02
CA PHE A 228 16.10 -17.17 4.43
C PHE A 228 17.49 -17.62 4.90
N ASN A 229 18.54 -17.11 4.28
CA ASN A 229 19.91 -17.40 4.71
C ASN A 229 20.23 -16.67 6.03
N GLU A 230 19.89 -17.29 7.17
CA GLU A 230 20.05 -16.69 8.50
C GLU A 230 21.52 -16.41 8.84
N LYS A 231 22.46 -17.25 8.37
CA LYS A 231 23.90 -17.01 8.56
C LYS A 231 24.32 -15.68 7.93
N LYS A 232 23.96 -15.48 6.66
CA LYS A 232 24.22 -14.22 5.93
C LYS A 232 23.52 -13.03 6.58
N LEU A 233 22.26 -13.19 7.00
CA LEU A 233 21.53 -12.12 7.70
C LEU A 233 22.21 -11.76 9.03
N ALA A 234 22.70 -12.74 9.79
CA ALA A 234 23.44 -12.50 11.03
C ALA A 234 24.77 -11.78 10.77
N GLU A 235 25.52 -12.18 9.74
CA GLU A 235 26.76 -11.51 9.31
C GLU A 235 26.49 -10.05 8.91
N ASN A 236 25.43 -9.78 8.14
CA ASN A 236 25.01 -8.42 7.81
C ASN A 236 24.66 -7.62 9.06
N ARG A 237 23.90 -8.20 10.00
CA ARG A 237 23.52 -7.54 11.27
C ARG A 237 24.74 -7.19 12.12
N LYS A 238 25.77 -8.04 12.18
CA LYS A 238 27.04 -7.73 12.88
C LYS A 238 27.74 -6.49 12.31
N ARG A 239 27.53 -6.20 11.02
CA ARG A 239 28.04 -5.01 10.34
C ARG A 239 27.08 -3.80 10.41
N GLY A 240 26.01 -3.90 11.20
CA GLY A 240 24.97 -2.87 11.29
C GLY A 240 23.98 -2.84 10.12
N ILE A 241 24.00 -3.85 9.25
CA ILE A 241 23.19 -3.88 8.02
C ILE A 241 22.01 -4.82 8.21
N ASN A 242 20.83 -4.25 8.39
CA ASN A 242 19.59 -5.02 8.55
C ASN A 242 18.85 -5.14 7.20
N ALA A 243 19.35 -6.01 6.31
CA ALA A 243 18.85 -6.22 4.96
C ALA A 243 19.24 -7.60 4.39
N PHE A 244 18.60 -8.01 3.29
CA PHE A 244 18.95 -9.23 2.55
C PHE A 244 20.33 -9.19 1.89
N PHE A 245 20.80 -7.99 1.53
CA PHE A 245 22.10 -7.76 0.92
C PHE A 245 22.94 -6.88 1.84
N GLY A 246 24.25 -7.16 1.91
CA GLY A 246 25.23 -6.35 2.61
C GLY A 246 25.55 -5.04 1.87
N SER A 247 25.14 -4.89 0.60
CA SER A 247 25.22 -3.62 -0.12
C SER A 247 24.27 -3.56 -1.33
N VAL A 248 24.03 -2.36 -1.83
CA VAL A 248 23.31 -2.16 -3.10
C VAL A 248 24.08 -2.74 -4.29
N LYS A 249 25.42 -2.74 -4.23
CA LYS A 249 26.28 -3.33 -5.27
C LYS A 249 26.05 -4.84 -5.38
N GLU A 250 26.03 -5.52 -4.24
CA GLU A 250 25.76 -6.96 -4.17
C GLU A 250 24.39 -7.32 -4.78
N PHE A 251 23.35 -6.54 -4.46
CA PHE A 251 22.03 -6.69 -5.07
C PHE A 251 22.09 -6.55 -6.61
N ARG A 252 22.76 -5.50 -7.11
CA ARG A 252 22.88 -5.25 -8.55
C ARG A 252 23.67 -6.35 -9.26
N GLU A 253 24.70 -6.91 -8.63
CA GLU A 253 25.47 -8.05 -9.16
C GLU A 253 24.61 -9.30 -9.30
N LYS A 254 23.79 -9.63 -8.30
CA LYS A 254 22.85 -10.77 -8.37
C LYS A 254 21.85 -10.62 -9.52
N VAL A 255 21.34 -9.41 -9.74
CA VAL A 255 20.46 -9.11 -10.88
C VAL A 255 21.22 -9.23 -12.21
N LYS A 256 22.43 -8.67 -12.30
CA LYS A 256 23.28 -8.74 -13.50
C LYS A 256 23.62 -10.18 -13.87
N ASN A 257 23.91 -11.01 -12.88
CA ASN A 257 24.23 -12.43 -13.05
C ASN A 257 22.99 -13.32 -13.28
N LYS A 258 21.78 -12.74 -13.37
CA LYS A 258 20.50 -13.46 -13.52
C LYS A 258 20.19 -14.43 -12.38
N GLU A 259 20.79 -14.23 -11.21
CA GLU A 259 20.48 -14.97 -9.98
C GLU A 259 19.21 -14.44 -9.31
N LEU A 260 18.78 -13.23 -9.68
CA LEU A 260 17.56 -12.60 -9.18
C LEU A 260 16.83 -11.86 -10.30
N SER A 261 15.54 -12.17 -10.46
CA SER A 261 14.69 -11.58 -11.49
C SER A 261 13.99 -10.32 -11.00
N ILE A 262 13.95 -9.29 -11.85
CA ILE A 262 13.14 -8.09 -11.65
C ILE A 262 11.96 -8.14 -12.62
N TYR A 263 10.76 -8.12 -12.05
CA TYR A 263 9.50 -8.10 -12.78
C TYR A 263 9.01 -6.65 -12.90
N LYS A 264 8.26 -6.36 -13.98
CA LYS A 264 7.61 -5.06 -14.20
C LYS A 264 6.15 -5.10 -13.78
N ASN A 265 5.59 -3.94 -13.48
CA ASN A 265 4.19 -3.78 -13.08
C ASN A 265 3.25 -4.59 -14.00
N PRO A 266 2.50 -5.57 -13.46
CA PRO A 266 1.59 -6.40 -14.24
C PRO A 266 0.28 -5.68 -14.59
N PHE A 267 0.02 -4.52 -14.00
CA PHE A 267 -1.22 -3.75 -14.16
C PHE A 267 -1.14 -2.68 -15.25
N ARG A 268 -0.14 -2.75 -16.12
CA ARG A 268 -0.10 -1.87 -17.30
C ARG A 268 -1.12 -2.36 -18.31
N HIS A 269 -2.12 -1.54 -18.61
CA HIS A 269 -2.86 -1.70 -19.85
C HIS A 269 -1.86 -1.58 -21.01
N PRO A 270 -1.86 -2.50 -22.00
CA PRO A 270 -1.12 -2.27 -23.23
C PRO A 270 -1.63 -0.95 -23.80
N LYS A 271 -0.70 -0.05 -24.15
CA LYS A 271 -1.03 1.29 -24.65
C LYS A 271 -2.04 1.15 -25.79
N SER A 272 -3.18 1.84 -25.66
CA SER A 272 -4.00 2.27 -26.79
C SER A 272 -3.20 3.22 -27.67
#